data_AF-A0A5B0DJB4-F1
#
_entry.id   AF-A0A5B0DJB4-F1
#
_cell.length_a   1.000
_cell.length_b   1.000
_cell.length_c   1.000
_cell.angle_alpha   90.00
_cell.angle_beta   90.00
_cell.angle_gamma   90.00
#
_symmetry.space_group_name_H-M   'P 1'
#
loop_
_entity.id
_entity.type
_entity.pdbx_description
1 polymer ?
#
loop_
_entity_poly.entity_id
_entity_poly.type
_entity_poly.pdbx_seq_one_letter_code
_entity_poly.pdbx_strand_id
1 'polypeptide(L)'
;MKKRFVIPFSFILLLSMMVVSHAPEAMAADLSKGTYVVDYEMLQAENDSVSIANDYFEKPAILTIDKDGQYLQFTVNHAKWVKFIKSTNGESFADVHTVSDDLENDKRVIAFKIDGAITEPLLMQMHVVIEEMKPSYDHKYSVRLNLDLESMEVTDAPAVVVNAPVAESKSADTNETQGEPTSNKALIYVLLVIISIIAITFAIKINSSRQRKK
;
A
#
# COMPACT_ATOMS: atom_id res chain seq x y z
N MET A 1 47.79 -67.04 0.94
CA MET A 1 48.09 -66.37 2.23
C MET A 1 47.14 -65.20 2.41
N LYS A 2 46.48 -65.12 3.58
CA LYS A 2 45.27 -64.34 3.85
C LYS A 2 45.56 -62.82 3.93
N LYS A 3 44.93 -62.00 3.09
CA LYS A 3 44.96 -60.53 3.21
C LYS A 3 43.82 -60.10 4.13
N ARG A 4 44.18 -59.41 5.23
CA ARG A 4 43.25 -58.87 6.23
C ARG A 4 42.64 -57.58 5.68
N PHE A 5 41.33 -57.58 5.49
CA PHE A 5 40.58 -56.41 5.05
C PHE A 5 40.28 -55.56 6.29
N VAL A 6 41.04 -54.49 6.48
CA VAL A 6 40.75 -53.46 7.49
C VAL A 6 39.83 -52.47 6.80
N ILE A 7 38.55 -52.46 7.19
CA ILE A 7 37.58 -51.46 6.71
C ILE A 7 37.88 -50.17 7.46
N PRO A 8 38.33 -49.08 6.81
CA PRO A 8 38.45 -47.81 7.50
C PRO A 8 37.06 -47.30 7.84
N PHE A 9 36.89 -46.94 9.11
CA PHE A 9 35.73 -46.33 9.79
C PHE A 9 35.34 -44.94 9.22
N SER A 10 35.71 -44.65 7.96
CA SER A 10 35.56 -43.37 7.28
C SER A 10 34.57 -43.48 6.11
N PHE A 11 33.49 -44.25 6.31
CA PHE A 11 32.33 -44.28 5.41
C PHE A 11 31.02 -43.90 6.12
N ILE A 12 31.09 -43.55 7.41
CA ILE A 12 29.97 -43.06 8.24
C ILE A 12 30.03 -41.51 8.36
N LEU A 13 30.57 -40.83 7.33
CA LEU A 13 30.58 -39.37 7.22
C LEU A 13 30.01 -38.90 5.87
N LEU A 14 29.17 -39.72 5.22
CA LEU A 14 28.48 -39.38 3.97
C LEU A 14 26.96 -39.47 4.07
N LEU A 15 26.43 -39.72 5.28
CA LEU A 15 24.99 -39.79 5.55
C LEU A 15 24.60 -38.85 6.71
N SER A 16 25.26 -37.70 6.82
CA SER A 16 24.88 -36.63 7.74
C SER A 16 24.30 -35.47 6.95
N MET A 17 22.98 -35.40 6.97
CA MET A 17 22.17 -34.20 6.80
C MET A 17 22.35 -33.41 5.51
N MET A 18 21.91 -34.00 4.40
CA MET A 18 21.16 -33.21 3.43
C MET A 18 19.75 -32.99 4.00
N VAL A 19 19.62 -32.10 4.99
CA VAL A 19 18.33 -31.46 5.24
C VAL A 19 18.19 -30.44 4.13
N VAL A 20 17.57 -30.87 3.03
CA VAL A 20 16.90 -29.92 2.16
C VAL A 20 15.78 -29.35 3.01
N SER A 21 16.07 -28.19 3.60
CA SER A 21 15.04 -27.26 4.05
C SER A 21 14.20 -26.92 2.84
N HIS A 22 13.17 -27.72 2.57
CA HIS A 22 12.05 -27.26 1.79
C HIS A 22 11.35 -26.27 2.71
N ALA A 23 11.65 -24.98 2.52
CA ALA A 23 10.74 -23.94 2.95
C ALA A 23 9.33 -24.33 2.45
N PRO A 24 8.26 -24.04 3.20
CA PRO A 24 6.95 -24.13 2.60
C PRO A 24 6.97 -23.14 1.45
N GLU A 25 7.08 -23.68 0.24
CA GLU A 25 6.75 -22.98 -0.98
C GLU A 25 5.26 -22.68 -0.79
N ALA A 26 4.99 -21.47 -0.30
CA ALA A 26 3.66 -20.96 -0.17
C ALA A 26 2.99 -21.27 -1.50
N MET A 27 1.84 -21.93 -1.45
CA MET A 27 0.95 -22.08 -2.58
C MET A 27 0.48 -20.67 -2.95
N ALA A 28 1.36 -19.90 -3.59
CA ALA A 28 1.00 -18.74 -4.34
C ALA A 28 0.05 -19.27 -5.40
N ALA A 29 -1.17 -18.73 -5.43
CA ALA A 29 -2.02 -18.87 -6.60
C ALA A 29 -1.14 -18.62 -7.83
N ASP A 30 -1.05 -19.62 -8.71
CA ASP A 30 -0.21 -19.58 -9.91
C ASP A 30 -0.85 -18.60 -10.92
N LEU A 31 -0.75 -17.31 -10.61
CA LEU A 31 -1.19 -16.23 -11.48
C LEU A 31 -0.17 -16.09 -12.60
N SER A 32 -0.65 -16.07 -13.83
CA SER A 32 0.21 -15.88 -14.99
C SER A 32 0.89 -14.52 -14.95
N LYS A 33 2.11 -14.45 -15.50
CA LYS A 33 2.79 -13.18 -15.73
C LYS A 33 1.94 -12.28 -16.64
N GLY A 34 1.91 -10.99 -16.32
CA GLY A 34 1.09 -10.01 -17.03
C GLY A 34 0.86 -8.74 -16.22
N THR A 35 0.19 -7.78 -16.85
CA THR A 35 -0.33 -6.59 -16.18
C THR A 35 -1.84 -6.69 -16.13
N TYR A 36 -2.40 -6.40 -14.97
CA TYR A 36 -3.83 -6.52 -14.70
C TYR A 36 -4.34 -5.23 -14.07
N VAL A 37 -5.58 -4.87 -14.36
CA VAL A 37 -6.37 -4.03 -13.45
C VAL A 37 -7.05 -4.94 -12.42
N VAL A 38 -7.11 -4.50 -11.18
CA VAL A 38 -7.70 -5.27 -10.08
C VAL A 38 -8.43 -4.32 -9.13
N ASP A 39 -9.67 -4.65 -8.81
CA ASP A 39 -10.43 -3.95 -7.77
C ASP A 39 -9.93 -4.34 -6.38
N TYR A 40 -10.14 -3.45 -5.42
CA TYR A 40 -9.66 -3.63 -4.07
C TYR A 40 -10.42 -2.76 -3.08
N GLU A 41 -10.31 -3.13 -1.80
CA GLU A 41 -10.78 -2.34 -0.68
C GLU A 41 -9.67 -2.11 0.33
N MET A 42 -9.64 -0.92 0.92
CA MET A 42 -8.86 -0.67 2.15
C MET A 42 -9.73 -0.98 3.35
N LEU A 43 -9.37 -2.01 4.11
CA LEU A 43 -10.04 -2.45 5.33
C LEU A 43 -9.40 -1.80 6.56
N GLN A 44 -10.14 -1.79 7.67
CA GLN A 44 -9.60 -1.41 8.97
C GLN A 44 -8.50 -2.39 9.41
N ALA A 45 -7.56 -1.91 10.25
CA ALA A 45 -6.47 -2.74 10.75
C ALA A 45 -6.97 -3.93 11.57
N GLU A 46 -8.00 -3.72 12.41
CA GLU A 46 -8.42 -4.67 13.43
C GLU A 46 -9.62 -5.54 13.03
N ASN A 47 -10.30 -5.21 11.92
CA ASN A 47 -11.49 -5.92 11.45
C ASN A 47 -11.72 -5.72 9.95
N ASP A 48 -12.62 -6.51 9.36
CA ASP A 48 -12.88 -6.53 7.92
C ASP A 48 -13.89 -5.46 7.43
N SER A 49 -14.16 -4.43 8.24
CA SER A 49 -14.95 -3.29 7.76
C SER A 49 -14.11 -2.41 6.84
N VAL A 50 -14.74 -1.85 5.82
CA VAL A 50 -14.10 -0.85 4.94
C VAL A 50 -13.63 0.35 5.78
N SER A 51 -12.39 0.76 5.55
CA SER A 51 -11.76 1.92 6.17
C SER A 51 -12.18 3.20 5.46
N ILE A 52 -12.26 4.31 6.19
CA ILE A 52 -12.41 5.65 5.60
C ILE A 52 -11.26 5.95 4.63
N ALA A 53 -10.07 5.36 4.88
CA ALA A 53 -8.94 5.49 3.97
C ALA A 53 -9.26 5.00 2.55
N ASN A 54 -10.23 4.08 2.37
CA ASN A 54 -10.59 3.54 1.08
C ASN A 54 -10.88 4.65 0.06
N ASP A 55 -11.63 5.68 0.43
CA ASP A 55 -12.04 6.75 -0.49
C ASP A 55 -10.88 7.62 -1.01
N TYR A 56 -9.71 7.53 -0.38
CA TYR A 56 -8.50 8.28 -0.76
C TYR A 56 -7.60 7.54 -1.76
N PHE A 57 -7.89 6.26 -2.02
CA PHE A 57 -7.20 5.47 -3.02
C PHE A 57 -8.15 5.20 -4.19
N GLU A 58 -7.75 5.59 -5.40
CA GLU A 58 -8.58 5.47 -6.60
C GLU A 58 -8.55 4.04 -7.15
N LYS A 59 -9.68 3.60 -7.70
CA LYS A 59 -9.88 2.26 -8.24
C LYS A 59 -9.96 2.29 -9.77
N PRO A 60 -9.53 1.23 -10.47
CA PRO A 60 -8.85 0.04 -9.93
C PRO A 60 -7.37 0.28 -9.64
N ALA A 61 -6.70 -0.69 -9.02
CA ALA A 61 -5.23 -0.74 -8.96
C ALA A 61 -4.65 -1.39 -10.21
N ILE A 62 -3.36 -1.17 -10.47
CA ILE A 62 -2.61 -1.92 -11.48
C ILE A 62 -1.72 -2.93 -10.75
N LEU A 63 -1.87 -4.21 -11.10
CA LEU A 63 -1.06 -5.32 -10.62
C LEU A 63 -0.18 -5.83 -11.75
N THR A 64 1.14 -5.77 -11.56
CA THR A 64 2.12 -6.36 -12.46
C THR A 64 2.71 -7.62 -11.84
N ILE A 65 2.69 -8.73 -12.59
CA ILE A 65 3.29 -10.00 -12.21
C ILE A 65 4.37 -10.35 -13.22
N ASP A 66 5.62 -10.43 -12.79
CA ASP A 66 6.76 -10.75 -13.65
C ASP A 66 7.72 -11.77 -13.00
N LYS A 67 8.98 -11.81 -13.44
CA LYS A 67 10.00 -12.72 -12.90
C LYS A 67 10.59 -12.25 -11.56
N ASP A 68 10.51 -10.95 -11.28
CA ASP A 68 11.07 -10.30 -10.10
C ASP A 68 10.01 -10.17 -8.99
N GLY A 69 8.73 -10.33 -9.34
CA GLY A 69 7.63 -10.71 -8.46
C GLY A 69 6.34 -9.97 -8.77
N GLN A 70 5.63 -9.58 -7.72
CA GLN A 70 4.33 -8.93 -7.81
C GLN A 70 4.45 -7.48 -7.35
N TYR A 71 3.90 -6.55 -8.13
CA TYR A 71 4.00 -5.12 -7.88
C TYR A 71 2.62 -4.49 -8.03
N LEU A 72 2.24 -3.66 -7.06
CA LEU A 72 1.02 -2.89 -7.12
C LEU A 72 1.32 -1.43 -7.37
N GLN A 73 0.45 -0.79 -8.14
CA GLN A 73 0.40 0.64 -8.34
C GLN A 73 -0.99 1.19 -7.98
N PHE A 74 -0.99 2.27 -7.21
CA PHE A 74 -2.20 2.98 -6.79
C PHE A 74 -2.11 4.45 -7.14
N THR A 75 -3.26 5.04 -7.43
CA THR A 75 -3.41 6.50 -7.41
C THR A 75 -4.03 6.93 -6.08
N VAL A 76 -3.33 7.79 -5.36
CA VAL A 76 -3.79 8.41 -4.11
C VAL A 76 -4.28 9.81 -4.42
N ASN A 77 -5.50 10.13 -4.02
CA ASN A 77 -6.05 11.49 -4.09
C ASN A 77 -5.78 12.25 -2.78
N HIS A 78 -5.89 13.58 -2.81
CA HIS A 78 -5.48 14.45 -1.70
C HIS A 78 -4.04 14.17 -1.24
N ALA A 79 -3.16 13.94 -2.21
CA ALA A 79 -1.80 13.47 -1.96
C ALA A 79 -0.97 14.43 -1.09
N LYS A 80 -1.29 15.74 -1.11
CA LYS A 80 -0.68 16.76 -0.23
C LYS A 80 -0.88 16.46 1.25
N TRP A 81 -1.94 15.75 1.63
CA TRP A 81 -2.19 15.39 3.03
C TRP A 81 -1.35 14.18 3.48
N VAL A 82 -0.75 13.45 2.55
CA VAL A 82 -0.05 12.20 2.84
C VAL A 82 1.44 12.47 3.01
N LYS A 83 1.91 12.37 4.26
CA LYS A 83 3.33 12.51 4.61
C LYS A 83 4.13 11.27 4.20
N PHE A 84 3.61 10.08 4.50
CA PHE A 84 4.18 8.82 4.00
C PHE A 84 3.11 7.73 3.91
N ILE A 85 3.38 6.75 3.06
CA ILE A 85 2.72 5.45 3.04
C ILE A 85 3.82 4.38 3.08
N LYS A 86 3.61 3.37 3.90
CA LYS A 86 4.50 2.21 4.01
C LYS A 86 3.74 0.92 3.75
N SER A 87 4.42 0.01 3.08
CA SER A 87 3.97 -1.36 2.85
C SER A 87 4.87 -2.33 3.60
N THR A 88 4.40 -3.55 3.86
CA THR A 88 5.23 -4.59 4.44
C THR A 88 6.41 -4.92 3.52
N ASN A 89 7.59 -5.04 4.11
CA ASN A 89 8.81 -5.53 3.48
C ASN A 89 9.41 -6.60 4.40
N GLY A 90 9.17 -7.87 4.09
CA GLY A 90 9.40 -8.99 5.00
C GLY A 90 8.65 -8.80 6.34
N GLU A 91 9.40 -8.85 7.46
CA GLU A 91 8.85 -8.64 8.82
C GLU A 91 8.78 -7.15 9.22
N SER A 92 9.07 -6.22 8.31
CA SER A 92 9.19 -4.78 8.57
C SER A 92 8.29 -3.93 7.66
N PHE A 93 8.36 -2.61 7.79
CA PHE A 93 7.66 -1.66 6.91
C PHE A 93 8.65 -0.77 6.16
N ALA A 94 8.46 -0.61 4.86
CA ALA A 94 9.26 0.26 4.01
C ALA A 94 8.37 1.30 3.30
N ASP A 95 8.90 2.50 3.09
CA ASP A 95 8.23 3.54 2.30
C ASP A 95 7.97 3.05 0.88
N VAL A 96 6.76 3.32 0.38
CA VAL A 96 6.39 3.01 -1.00
C VAL A 96 7.12 3.94 -1.96
N HIS A 97 7.31 3.50 -3.19
CA HIS A 97 7.93 4.31 -4.23
C HIS A 97 6.92 5.28 -4.85
N THR A 98 7.28 6.54 -5.01
CA THR A 98 6.48 7.50 -5.79
C THR A 98 6.84 7.40 -7.27
N VAL A 99 5.88 6.99 -8.09
CA VAL A 99 6.02 6.90 -9.55
C VAL A 99 5.82 8.27 -10.19
N SER A 100 4.82 9.03 -9.73
CA SER A 100 4.55 10.39 -10.21
C SER A 100 3.74 11.21 -9.20
N ASP A 101 3.84 12.53 -9.30
CA ASP A 101 3.04 13.50 -8.56
C ASP A 101 2.32 14.44 -9.55
N ASP A 102 1.01 14.62 -9.36
CA ASP A 102 0.17 15.58 -10.05
C ASP A 102 -0.29 16.65 -9.04
N LEU A 103 0.45 17.75 -8.99
CA LEU A 103 0.20 18.83 -8.03
C LEU A 103 -1.07 19.65 -8.35
N GLU A 104 -1.51 19.64 -9.62
CA GLU A 104 -2.68 20.36 -10.10
C GLU A 104 -3.96 19.67 -9.63
N ASN A 105 -4.02 18.35 -9.82
CA ASN A 105 -5.17 17.54 -9.41
C ASN A 105 -5.05 16.98 -7.98
N ASP A 106 -3.93 17.26 -7.29
CA ASP A 106 -3.61 16.76 -5.95
C ASP A 106 -3.66 15.23 -5.87
N LYS A 107 -2.98 14.59 -6.82
CA LYS A 107 -2.86 13.14 -6.90
C LYS A 107 -1.40 12.70 -6.89
N ARG A 108 -1.16 11.48 -6.39
CA ARG A 108 0.14 10.82 -6.43
C ARG A 108 -0.04 9.39 -6.88
N VAL A 109 0.80 8.95 -7.81
CA VAL A 109 0.89 7.54 -8.18
C VAL A 109 2.02 6.92 -7.36
N ILE A 110 1.68 5.89 -6.58
CA ILE A 110 2.64 5.13 -5.77
C ILE A 110 2.73 3.69 -6.28
N ALA A 111 3.87 3.06 -6.09
CA ALA A 111 4.06 1.66 -6.36
C ALA A 111 4.91 0.98 -5.28
N PHE A 112 4.67 -0.30 -5.06
CA PHE A 112 5.50 -1.11 -4.17
C PHE A 112 5.42 -2.59 -4.56
N LYS A 113 6.44 -3.34 -4.12
CA LYS A 113 6.48 -4.79 -4.25
C LYS A 113 5.64 -5.43 -3.16
N ILE A 114 4.86 -6.44 -3.50
CA ILE A 114 4.13 -7.24 -2.52
C ILE A 114 5.05 -8.34 -2.02
N ASP A 115 5.19 -8.40 -0.69
CA ASP A 115 5.86 -9.48 -0.01
C ASP A 115 4.82 -10.41 0.60
N GLY A 116 4.84 -11.68 0.20
CA GLY A 116 3.89 -12.70 0.65
C GLY A 116 2.78 -12.99 -0.36
N ALA A 117 1.67 -13.53 0.14
CA ALA A 117 0.54 -13.95 -0.67
C ALA A 117 -0.45 -12.80 -0.89
N ILE A 118 -0.74 -12.49 -2.16
CA ILE A 118 -1.78 -11.52 -2.57
C ILE A 118 -3.21 -11.93 -2.28
N THR A 119 -3.44 -13.19 -1.91
CA THR A 119 -4.74 -13.71 -1.52
C THR A 119 -5.15 -13.25 -0.12
N GLU A 120 -4.22 -12.70 0.66
CA GLU A 120 -4.44 -12.25 2.03
C GLU A 120 -4.38 -10.73 2.13
N PRO A 121 -5.18 -10.10 3.01
CA PRO A 121 -5.12 -8.65 3.20
C PRO A 121 -3.73 -8.17 3.67
N LEU A 122 -3.13 -7.24 2.92
CA LEU A 122 -1.80 -6.70 3.16
C LEU A 122 -1.84 -5.51 4.13
N LEU A 123 -1.14 -5.59 5.25
CA LEU A 123 -1.06 -4.49 6.21
C LEU A 123 -0.24 -3.32 5.65
N MET A 124 -0.76 -2.10 5.77
CA MET A 124 -0.12 -0.87 5.34
C MET A 124 -0.18 0.17 6.45
N GLN A 125 0.79 1.08 6.49
CA GLN A 125 0.81 2.22 7.40
C GLN A 125 0.83 3.53 6.62
N MET A 126 0.18 4.55 7.17
CA MET A 126 0.21 5.89 6.58
C MET A 126 0.25 6.97 7.65
N HIS A 127 0.78 8.12 7.29
CA HIS A 127 0.78 9.32 8.13
C HIS A 127 0.14 10.46 7.35
N VAL A 128 -0.99 10.92 7.85
CA VAL A 128 -1.80 11.99 7.25
C VAL A 128 -1.63 13.25 8.08
N VAL A 129 -1.29 14.35 7.42
CA VAL A 129 -1.11 15.68 8.01
C VAL A 129 -1.89 16.71 7.19
N ILE A 130 -2.78 17.47 7.86
CA ILE A 130 -3.55 18.57 7.26
C ILE A 130 -3.27 19.83 8.09
N GLU A 131 -2.24 20.57 7.70
CA GLU A 131 -1.78 21.77 8.42
C GLU A 131 -2.79 22.92 8.36
N GLU A 132 -3.62 22.95 7.31
CA GLU A 132 -4.62 24.00 7.10
C GLU A 132 -5.83 23.87 8.05
N MET A 133 -6.01 22.71 8.68
CA MET A 133 -7.07 22.48 9.66
C MET A 133 -6.69 23.13 11.01
N LYS A 134 -7.67 23.69 11.73
CA LYS A 134 -7.49 24.21 13.10
C LYS A 134 -8.46 23.52 14.06
N PRO A 135 -7.99 22.71 15.04
CA PRO A 135 -6.58 22.34 15.28
C PRO A 135 -6.00 21.51 14.11
N SER A 136 -4.67 21.48 13.99
CA SER A 136 -3.97 20.73 12.93
C SER A 136 -4.27 19.24 13.04
N TYR A 137 -4.51 18.60 11.90
CA TYR A 137 -4.70 17.16 11.83
C TYR A 137 -3.34 16.49 11.60
N ASP A 138 -2.91 15.60 12.48
CA ASP A 138 -1.68 14.82 12.35
C ASP A 138 -1.94 13.43 12.95
N HIS A 139 -2.13 12.44 12.09
CA HIS A 139 -2.49 11.10 12.53
C HIS A 139 -1.81 10.02 11.71
N LYS A 140 -1.46 8.93 12.39
CA LYS A 140 -0.95 7.71 11.78
C LYS A 140 -2.04 6.64 11.81
N TYR A 141 -2.19 5.92 10.71
CA TYR A 141 -3.16 4.86 10.55
C TYR A 141 -2.50 3.58 10.08
N SER A 142 -3.10 2.46 10.45
CA SER A 142 -2.87 1.18 9.82
C SER A 142 -4.14 0.74 9.12
N VAL A 143 -4.01 0.18 7.92
CA VAL A 143 -5.11 -0.35 7.11
C VAL A 143 -4.67 -1.66 6.48
N ARG A 144 -5.60 -2.48 6.03
CA ARG A 144 -5.29 -3.70 5.27
C ARG A 144 -5.82 -3.56 3.85
N LEU A 145 -4.95 -3.66 2.87
CA LEU A 145 -5.32 -3.72 1.46
C LEU A 145 -5.83 -5.12 1.14
N ASN A 146 -7.07 -5.23 0.70
CA ASN A 146 -7.67 -6.50 0.27
C ASN A 146 -7.95 -6.45 -1.23
N LEU A 147 -7.27 -7.29 -2.02
CA LEU A 147 -7.46 -7.36 -3.46
C LEU A 147 -8.62 -8.31 -3.80
N ASP A 148 -9.47 -7.91 -4.74
CA ASP A 148 -10.44 -8.81 -5.35
C ASP A 148 -9.80 -9.49 -6.57
N LEU A 149 -9.15 -10.64 -6.36
CA LEU A 149 -8.47 -11.36 -7.44
C LEU A 149 -9.44 -11.92 -8.50
N GLU A 150 -10.73 -12.03 -8.20
CA GLU A 150 -11.74 -12.46 -9.17
C GLU A 150 -12.08 -11.33 -10.17
N SER A 151 -11.84 -10.08 -9.79
CA SER A 151 -12.01 -8.89 -10.65
C SER A 151 -10.86 -8.67 -11.64
N MET A 152 -9.82 -9.50 -11.61
CA MET A 152 -8.61 -9.27 -12.41
C MET A 152 -8.89 -9.32 -13.92
N GLU A 153 -8.60 -8.22 -14.60
CA GLU A 153 -8.67 -8.13 -16.06
C GLU A 153 -7.31 -7.73 -16.65
N VAL A 154 -6.89 -8.42 -17.71
CA VAL A 154 -5.64 -8.09 -18.42
C VAL A 154 -5.73 -6.68 -18.98
N THR A 155 -4.65 -5.92 -18.86
CA THR A 155 -4.57 -4.55 -19.36
C THR A 155 -3.26 -4.30 -20.09
N ASP A 156 -3.31 -3.41 -21.09
CA ASP A 156 -2.12 -2.90 -21.79
C ASP A 156 -1.48 -1.71 -21.07
N ALA A 157 -1.92 -1.39 -19.85
CA ALA A 157 -1.29 -0.37 -19.02
C ALA A 157 0.21 -0.66 -18.87
N PRO A 158 1.08 0.37 -18.94
CA PRO A 158 2.51 0.15 -18.84
C PRO A 158 2.87 -0.49 -17.50
N ALA A 159 3.61 -1.60 -17.56
CA ALA A 159 4.13 -2.29 -16.38
C ALA A 159 5.09 -1.38 -15.61
N VAL A 160 4.93 -1.31 -14.29
CA VAL A 160 5.80 -0.50 -13.42
C VAL A 160 7.09 -1.25 -13.09
N VAL A 161 8.23 -0.64 -13.40
CA VAL A 161 9.55 -1.14 -12.99
C VAL A 161 10.02 -0.35 -11.77
N VAL A 162 9.86 -0.93 -10.57
CA VAL A 162 10.21 -0.29 -9.27
C VAL A 162 11.73 -0.09 -9.08
N ASN A 163 12.54 -0.47 -10.09
CA ASN A 163 14.00 -0.33 -10.12
C ASN A 163 14.52 0.74 -11.12
N ALA A 164 13.64 1.54 -11.74
CA ALA A 164 14.07 2.65 -12.60
C ALA A 164 14.48 3.88 -11.74
N PRO A 165 15.60 4.57 -12.07
CA PRO A 165 16.08 5.69 -11.27
C PRO A 165 15.10 6.88 -11.37
N VAL A 166 14.46 7.24 -10.26
CA VAL A 166 13.70 8.49 -10.14
C VAL A 166 14.65 9.60 -9.69
N ALA A 167 14.57 10.74 -10.37
CA ALA A 167 15.30 11.94 -10.04
C ALA A 167 14.99 12.41 -8.62
N GLU A 168 16.06 12.58 -7.84
CA GLU A 168 16.07 12.95 -6.43
C GLU A 168 15.47 14.35 -6.20
N SER A 169 14.35 14.43 -5.48
CA SER A 169 13.89 15.69 -4.87
C SER A 169 14.02 15.59 -3.36
N LYS A 170 14.96 16.38 -2.84
CA LYS A 170 15.36 16.50 -1.44
C LYS A 170 14.22 17.11 -0.61
N SER A 171 13.77 16.44 0.45
CA SER A 171 13.07 17.10 1.55
C SER A 171 13.84 16.87 2.85
N ALA A 172 14.14 17.99 3.51
CA ALA A 172 14.92 18.08 4.72
C ALA A 172 14.06 17.84 5.97
N ASP A 173 14.65 17.10 6.90
CA ASP A 173 14.17 16.75 8.23
C ASP A 173 14.37 17.91 9.23
N THR A 174 13.46 18.06 10.21
CA THR A 174 13.80 18.45 11.60
C THR A 174 12.64 18.11 12.57
N ASN A 175 12.88 17.07 13.39
CA ASN A 175 12.53 16.82 14.81
C ASN A 175 11.07 16.86 15.39
N GLU A 176 10.68 15.66 15.83
CA GLU A 176 10.04 15.18 17.08
C GLU A 176 9.41 16.14 18.13
N THR A 177 8.21 15.80 18.66
CA THR A 177 8.00 15.16 20.00
C THR A 177 6.51 15.04 20.43
N GLN A 178 6.13 13.80 20.80
CA GLN A 178 5.12 13.21 21.72
C GLN A 178 3.94 13.99 22.38
N GLY A 179 2.77 13.29 22.44
CA GLY A 179 1.90 13.16 23.64
C GLY A 179 0.37 13.33 23.43
N GLU A 180 -0.41 12.25 23.25
CA GLU A 180 -1.43 11.70 24.21
C GLU A 180 -2.85 12.38 24.17
N PRO A 181 -3.97 11.76 24.65
CA PRO A 181 -5.08 11.37 23.76
C PRO A 181 -6.50 11.85 24.16
N THR A 182 -7.46 11.56 23.25
CA THR A 182 -8.91 11.37 23.45
C THR A 182 -9.86 12.56 23.70
N SER A 183 -10.90 12.67 22.86
CA SER A 183 -12.31 12.85 23.29
C SER A 183 -13.29 12.74 22.11
N ASN A 184 -14.12 11.69 22.10
CA ASN A 184 -15.06 11.32 21.03
C ASN A 184 -16.18 12.35 20.73
N LYS A 185 -16.28 13.43 21.52
CA LYS A 185 -17.21 14.53 21.21
C LYS A 185 -16.68 15.45 20.11
N ALA A 186 -15.36 15.58 19.96
CA ALA A 186 -14.76 16.43 18.93
C ALA A 186 -14.98 15.88 17.51
N LEU A 187 -15.00 14.55 17.36
CA LEU A 187 -15.21 13.87 16.07
C LEU A 187 -16.57 14.18 15.44
N ILE A 188 -17.64 14.31 16.24
CA ILE A 188 -18.97 14.62 15.71
C ILE A 188 -19.05 16.06 15.19
N TYR A 189 -18.38 17.01 15.87
CA TYR A 189 -18.41 18.41 15.44
C TYR A 189 -17.60 18.64 14.16
N VAL A 190 -16.47 17.94 13.99
CA VAL A 190 -15.67 18.00 12.74
C VAL A 190 -16.46 17.45 11.56
N LEU A 191 -17.18 16.33 11.73
CA LEU A 191 -18.03 15.75 10.69
C LEU A 191 -19.17 16.70 10.27
N LEU A 192 -19.82 17.38 11.23
CA LEU A 192 -20.90 18.32 10.94
C LEU A 192 -20.42 19.59 10.21
N VAL A 193 -19.22 20.07 10.52
CA VAL A 193 -18.65 21.25 9.85
C VAL A 193 -18.29 20.94 8.40
N ILE A 194 -17.70 19.76 8.12
CA ILE A 194 -17.34 19.36 6.75
C ILE A 194 -18.59 19.21 5.86
N ILE A 195 -19.65 18.57 6.37
CA ILE A 195 -20.92 18.43 5.63
C ILE A 195 -21.54 19.80 5.33
N SER A 196 -21.45 20.77 6.27
CA SER A 196 -22.01 22.11 6.06
C SER A 196 -21.28 22.91 4.98
N ILE A 197 -19.95 22.77 4.87
CA ILE A 197 -19.14 23.48 3.87
C ILE A 197 -19.40 22.93 2.46
N ILE A 198 -19.59 21.61 2.34
CA ILE A 198 -19.93 20.95 1.07
C ILE A 198 -21.33 21.38 0.58
N ALA A 199 -22.31 21.48 1.49
CA ALA A 199 -23.66 21.95 1.13
C ALA A 199 -23.66 23.41 0.64
N ILE A 200 -22.88 24.28 1.30
CA ILE A 200 -22.79 25.70 0.94
C ILE A 200 -22.09 25.88 -0.41
N THR A 201 -20.98 25.19 -0.66
CA THR A 201 -20.26 25.26 -1.95
C THR A 201 -21.08 24.72 -3.11
N PHE A 202 -21.83 23.64 -2.90
CA PHE A 202 -22.75 23.10 -3.90
C PHE A 202 -23.90 24.06 -4.23
N ALA A 203 -24.49 24.71 -3.22
CA ALA A 203 -25.53 25.72 -3.41
C ALA A 203 -25.03 26.95 -4.19
N ILE A 204 -23.80 27.41 -3.91
CA ILE A 204 -23.17 28.54 -4.62
C ILE A 204 -22.87 28.18 -6.09
N LYS A 205 -22.40 26.95 -6.36
CA LYS A 205 -22.13 26.46 -7.72
C LYS A 205 -23.43 26.30 -8.54
N ILE A 206 -24.51 25.85 -7.92
CA ILE A 206 -25.83 25.79 -8.58
C ILE A 206 -26.33 27.18 -8.92
N ASN A 207 -26.24 28.14 -7.99
CA ASN A 207 -26.72 29.50 -8.23
C ASN A 207 -25.91 30.23 -9.31
N SER A 208 -24.57 30.06 -9.33
CA SER A 208 -23.72 30.68 -10.37
C SER A 208 -23.93 30.06 -11.75
N SER A 209 -24.25 28.76 -11.84
CA SER A 209 -24.57 28.11 -13.12
C SER A 209 -25.89 28.59 -13.73
N ARG A 210 -26.85 29.01 -12.89
CA ARG A 210 -28.15 29.56 -13.35
C ARG A 210 -28.04 31.00 -13.84
N GLN A 211 -27.11 31.79 -13.32
CA GLN A 211 -26.90 33.18 -13.74
C GLN A 211 -26.11 33.30 -15.06
N ARG A 212 -25.33 32.28 -15.45
CA ARG A 212 -24.59 32.26 -16.72
C ARG A 212 -25.41 31.83 -17.94
N LYS A 213 -26.67 31.42 -17.76
CA LYS A 213 -27.58 30.96 -18.82
C LYS A 213 -28.76 31.90 -19.11
N LYS A 214 -28.74 33.13 -18.59
CA LYS A 214 -29.67 34.21 -18.97
C LYS A 214 -28.89 35.32 -19.66
#